data_AF-A0A8H4LAE3-F1
#
_entry.id   AF-A0A8H4LAE3-F1
#
_cell.length_a   1.000
_cell.length_b   1.000
_cell.length_c   1.000
_cell.angle_alpha   90.00
_cell.angle_beta   90.00
_cell.angle_gamma   90.00
#
_symmetry.space_group_name_H-M   'P 1'
#
loop_
_entity.id
_entity.type
_entity.pdbx_description
1 polymer ?
#
loop_
_entity_poly.entity_id
_entity_poly.type
_entity_poly.pdbx_seq_one_letter_code
_entity_poly.pdbx_strand_id
1 'polypeptide(L)'
;MNSSLSQPQGFFKNYRVSPQTLKRISIIRITDANRLPGYDVGVMGGLLPFQSFKQDFGLPTESSGFADGKVAEVSSNVVSLLTAGCCVGAVSAAIANDRYGRRYSLMAYSVLFLLGAALQTGTPRDLKYLYAGRVIAGLGVGGMSPITPVFVAETAPADVRGRVTGLFQGFLVLGSTIAYWLNYGIERGMSVSSAQWRIPLGVQMIPAFFLFVGLIPLKESPRWLAEKGRDGQALASLAYIRNMPIDSHEVSREFVEIKTSLSEEEGKQRDATWRECLKPGVRNRFALIFALMVCQQLTGTNSIGYYAPQIFQTVGLSGADASLFATGIYGIVKLVFTAVSLLFIIDKIGRRWAHAAGGTWMSAMMFILASVLATHPPKEGEGVSSASIAMCVLIYLYVIAYTGSWNEI
;
A
#
# COMPACT_ATOMS: atom_id res chain seq x y z
N MET A 1 -54.31 -10.94 7.91
CA MET A 1 -53.28 -10.58 8.90
C MET A 1 -52.47 -11.82 9.21
N ASN A 2 -51.21 -11.89 8.79
CA ASN A 2 -50.17 -12.69 9.45
C ASN A 2 -48.79 -12.27 8.91
N SER A 3 -48.16 -11.42 9.72
CA SER A 3 -46.72 -11.24 9.98
C SER A 3 -45.71 -11.56 8.88
N SER A 4 -45.27 -10.49 8.22
CA SER A 4 -43.95 -10.34 7.61
C SER A 4 -42.84 -10.51 8.67
N LEU A 5 -42.14 -11.64 8.64
CA LEU A 5 -40.87 -11.80 9.36
C LEU A 5 -39.73 -11.21 8.52
N SER A 6 -39.29 -10.02 8.90
CA SER A 6 -38.06 -9.38 8.46
C SER A 6 -36.85 -10.26 8.82
N GLN A 7 -36.19 -10.82 7.81
CA GLN A 7 -34.91 -11.48 8.06
C GLN A 7 -33.82 -10.43 8.27
N PRO A 8 -32.98 -10.57 9.32
CA PRO A 8 -31.89 -9.65 9.59
C PRO A 8 -30.77 -9.76 8.54
N GLN A 9 -30.28 -8.61 8.08
CA GLN A 9 -29.13 -8.48 7.18
C GLN A 9 -27.83 -8.89 7.90
N GLY A 10 -27.52 -10.19 7.89
CA GLY A 10 -26.30 -10.75 8.48
C GLY A 10 -25.08 -10.61 7.57
N PHE A 11 -23.97 -10.12 8.16
CA PHE A 11 -22.65 -9.83 7.58
C PHE A 11 -21.91 -11.05 6.95
N PHE A 12 -22.31 -12.28 7.31
CA PHE A 12 -21.81 -13.52 6.69
C PHE A 12 -22.97 -14.50 6.48
N LYS A 13 -23.61 -14.47 5.30
CA LYS A 13 -24.43 -15.61 4.87
C LYS A 13 -23.49 -16.71 4.36
N ASN A 14 -23.59 -17.89 4.97
CA ASN A 14 -22.94 -19.12 4.54
C ASN A 14 -23.24 -19.39 3.06
N TYR A 15 -22.23 -19.26 2.20
CA TYR A 15 -22.29 -19.72 0.82
C TYR A 15 -21.32 -20.88 0.66
N ARG A 16 -21.89 -22.07 0.42
CA ARG A 16 -21.22 -23.23 -0.19
C ARG A 16 -20.32 -22.74 -1.32
N VAL A 17 -19.15 -23.35 -1.48
CA VAL A 17 -18.16 -23.07 -2.54
C VAL A 17 -18.87 -22.94 -3.89
N SER A 18 -19.15 -21.70 -4.28
CA SER A 18 -19.91 -21.36 -5.48
C SER A 18 -18.99 -20.58 -6.43
N PRO A 19 -19.34 -20.44 -7.71
CA PRO A 19 -18.62 -19.60 -8.67
C PRO A 19 -18.42 -18.14 -8.18
N GLN A 20 -19.17 -17.68 -7.18
CA GLN A 20 -18.97 -16.38 -6.53
C GLN A 20 -17.68 -16.32 -5.70
N THR A 21 -17.18 -17.46 -5.20
CA THR A 21 -15.88 -17.56 -4.53
C THR A 21 -14.73 -17.31 -5.52
N LEU A 22 -14.85 -17.77 -6.77
CA LEU A 22 -13.87 -17.47 -7.84
C LEU A 22 -13.87 -15.99 -8.24
N LYS A 23 -15.04 -15.33 -8.23
CA LYS A 23 -15.18 -13.86 -8.42
C LYS A 23 -14.45 -13.08 -7.32
N ARG A 24 -14.60 -13.51 -6.06
CA ARG A 24 -13.85 -12.92 -4.93
C ARG A 24 -12.36 -13.20 -5.05
N ILE A 25 -11.96 -14.40 -5.44
CA ILE A 25 -10.55 -14.78 -5.58
C ILE A 25 -9.85 -13.99 -6.70
N SER A 26 -10.48 -13.75 -7.85
CA SER A 26 -9.86 -13.00 -8.95
C SER A 26 -9.68 -11.51 -8.60
N ILE A 27 -10.65 -10.91 -7.92
CA ILE A 27 -10.53 -9.55 -7.39
C ILE A 27 -9.49 -9.48 -6.27
N ILE A 28 -9.49 -10.44 -5.34
CA ILE A 28 -8.47 -10.55 -4.28
C ILE A 28 -7.07 -10.68 -4.90
N ARG A 29 -6.89 -11.52 -5.93
CA ARG A 29 -5.61 -11.68 -6.66
C ARG A 29 -5.10 -10.38 -7.27
N ILE A 30 -5.98 -9.54 -7.81
CA ILE A 30 -5.59 -8.22 -8.33
C ILE A 30 -5.23 -7.30 -7.15
N THR A 31 -6.03 -7.34 -6.09
CA THR A 31 -5.81 -6.47 -4.91
C THR A 31 -4.56 -6.84 -4.11
N ASP A 32 -4.10 -8.11 -4.22
CA ASP A 32 -2.86 -8.62 -3.63
C ASP A 32 -1.62 -7.86 -4.12
N ALA A 33 -1.68 -7.19 -5.27
CA ALA A 33 -0.62 -6.32 -5.75
C ALA A 33 -0.24 -5.22 -4.74
N ASN A 34 -1.21 -4.73 -3.97
CA ASN A 34 -0.96 -3.67 -2.98
C ASN A 34 -0.29 -4.17 -1.71
N ARG A 35 -0.19 -5.49 -1.50
CA ARG A 35 0.65 -6.05 -0.43
C ARG A 35 2.12 -5.75 -0.68
N LEU A 36 2.55 -5.63 -1.94
CA LEU A 36 3.95 -5.38 -2.31
C LEU A 36 4.50 -4.06 -1.78
N PRO A 37 3.88 -2.89 -2.06
CA PRO A 37 4.30 -1.62 -1.46
C PRO A 37 4.27 -1.67 0.07
N GLY A 38 3.23 -2.28 0.66
CA GLY A 38 3.13 -2.42 2.11
C GLY A 38 4.27 -3.24 2.71
N TYR A 39 4.57 -4.38 2.10
CA TYR A 39 5.64 -5.27 2.52
C TYR A 39 7.02 -4.63 2.39
N ASP A 40 7.29 -3.91 1.29
CA ASP A 40 8.55 -3.18 1.10
C ASP A 40 8.79 -2.16 2.22
N VAL A 41 7.77 -1.36 2.58
CA VAL A 41 7.83 -0.40 3.69
C VAL A 41 8.27 -1.10 4.97
N GLY A 42 7.61 -2.21 5.31
CA GLY A 42 7.86 -2.90 6.56
C GLY A 42 9.18 -3.64 6.59
N VAL A 43 9.61 -4.23 5.48
CA VAL A 43 10.86 -4.98 5.40
C VAL A 43 12.02 -4.00 5.59
N MET A 44 12.05 -2.95 4.79
CA MET A 44 13.22 -2.08 4.73
C MET A 44 13.42 -1.24 5.98
N GLY A 45 12.34 -0.89 6.68
CA GLY A 45 12.47 -0.26 7.99
C GLY A 45 13.13 -1.16 9.04
N GLY A 46 12.84 -2.46 9.02
CA GLY A 46 13.41 -3.43 9.96
C GLY A 46 14.74 -4.05 9.55
N LEU A 47 15.20 -3.88 8.31
CA LEU A 47 16.52 -4.35 7.88
C LEU A 47 17.66 -3.45 8.33
N LEU A 48 17.43 -2.15 8.35
CA LEU A 48 18.45 -1.14 8.68
C LEU A 48 19.04 -1.28 10.10
N PRO A 49 18.29 -1.71 11.13
CA PRO A 49 18.84 -2.00 12.46
C PRO A 49 19.68 -3.29 12.54
N PHE A 50 19.53 -4.23 11.60
CA PHE A 50 20.21 -5.53 11.69
C PHE A 50 21.73 -5.38 11.69
N GLN A 51 22.38 -6.06 12.63
CA GLN A 51 23.83 -6.06 12.75
C GLN A 51 24.50 -6.65 11.49
N SER A 52 23.91 -7.70 10.90
CA SER A 52 24.38 -8.33 9.66
C SER A 52 24.33 -7.37 8.46
N PHE A 53 23.28 -6.55 8.35
CA PHE A 53 23.17 -5.54 7.31
C PHE A 53 24.26 -4.47 7.48
N LYS A 54 24.47 -4.00 8.70
CA LYS A 54 25.52 -3.02 8.99
C LYS A 54 26.91 -3.56 8.67
N GLN A 55 27.22 -4.79 9.06
CA GLN A 55 28.50 -5.44 8.77
C GLN A 55 28.75 -5.62 7.27
N ASP A 56 27.76 -6.13 6.53
CA ASP A 56 27.92 -6.40 5.10
C ASP A 56 28.10 -5.12 4.28
N PHE A 57 27.43 -4.03 4.64
CA PHE A 57 27.50 -2.75 3.90
C PHE A 57 28.49 -1.73 4.50
N GLY A 58 29.33 -2.15 5.47
CA GLY A 58 30.37 -1.30 6.06
C GLY A 58 29.81 -0.08 6.83
N LEU A 59 28.70 -0.29 7.54
CA LEU A 59 28.06 0.69 8.41
C LEU A 59 28.48 0.45 9.88
N PRO A 60 28.54 1.51 10.71
CA PRO A 60 28.86 1.38 12.12
C PRO A 60 27.87 0.49 12.87
N THR A 61 28.37 -0.51 13.59
CA THR A 61 27.56 -1.52 14.31
C THR A 61 27.08 -1.02 15.67
N GLU A 62 27.88 -0.20 16.34
CA GLU A 62 27.64 0.27 17.72
C GLU A 62 26.60 1.40 17.80
N SER A 63 26.31 2.08 16.69
CA SER A 63 25.31 3.16 16.66
C SER A 63 23.89 2.61 16.54
N SER A 64 23.00 3.03 17.43
CA SER A 64 21.55 2.74 17.38
C SER A 64 20.76 3.93 16.83
N GLY A 65 19.58 3.65 16.24
CA GLY A 65 18.71 4.68 15.67
C GLY A 65 19.39 5.53 14.59
N PHE A 66 19.28 6.86 14.74
CA PHE A 66 19.83 7.86 13.82
C PHE A 66 21.12 8.53 14.33
N ALA A 67 21.81 7.92 15.29
CA ALA A 67 22.99 8.53 15.92
C ALA A 67 24.17 8.75 14.96
N ASP A 68 24.27 7.95 13.88
CA ASP A 68 25.35 8.05 12.90
C ASP A 68 24.86 8.59 11.54
N GLY A 69 25.54 9.62 11.04
CA GLY A 69 25.19 10.29 9.78
C GLY A 69 25.27 9.39 8.54
N LYS A 70 26.20 8.42 8.52
CA LYS A 70 26.34 7.48 7.40
C LYS A 70 25.19 6.48 7.36
N VAL A 71 24.74 5.99 8.53
CA VAL A 71 23.57 5.13 8.63
C VAL A 71 22.31 5.88 8.19
N ALA A 72 22.16 7.13 8.63
CA ALA A 72 21.04 7.98 8.24
C ALA A 72 21.02 8.26 6.72
N GLU A 73 22.17 8.58 6.12
CA GLU A 73 22.30 8.81 4.68
C GLU A 73 21.93 7.57 3.87
N VAL A 74 22.49 6.41 4.21
CA VAL A 74 22.19 5.15 3.51
C VAL A 74 20.71 4.79 3.65
N SER A 75 20.15 4.92 4.84
CA SER A 75 18.72 4.67 5.11
C SER A 75 17.83 5.57 4.25
N SER A 76 18.14 6.87 4.23
CA SER A 76 17.39 7.87 3.46
C SER A 76 17.48 7.62 1.96
N ASN A 77 18.66 7.29 1.44
CA ASN A 77 18.87 6.97 0.03
C ASN A 77 18.10 5.71 -0.37
N VAL A 78 18.14 4.66 0.45
CA VAL A 78 17.42 3.40 0.21
C VAL A 78 15.90 3.64 0.06
N VAL A 79 15.30 4.46 0.93
CA VAL A 79 13.85 4.76 0.92
C VAL A 79 13.49 5.75 -0.21
N SER A 80 14.30 6.79 -0.40
CA SER A 80 14.05 7.85 -1.38
C SER A 80 14.17 7.36 -2.82
N LEU A 81 15.12 6.46 -3.11
CA LEU A 81 15.31 5.90 -4.46
C LEU A 81 14.12 5.04 -4.91
N LEU A 82 13.51 4.28 -4.00
CA LEU A 82 12.26 3.57 -4.29
C LEU A 82 11.16 4.57 -4.64
N THR A 83 11.00 5.63 -3.84
CA THR A 83 9.98 6.65 -4.03
C THR A 83 10.17 7.40 -5.35
N ALA A 84 11.41 7.72 -5.72
CA ALA A 84 11.74 8.32 -7.00
C ALA A 84 11.38 7.39 -8.17
N GLY A 85 11.71 6.10 -8.05
CA GLY A 85 11.28 5.06 -9.00
C GLY A 85 9.75 4.99 -9.09
N CYS A 86 9.04 5.08 -7.97
CA CYS A 86 7.58 5.06 -7.95
C CYS A 86 6.97 6.25 -8.70
N CYS A 87 7.53 7.45 -8.56
CA CYS A 87 7.08 8.63 -9.32
C CYS A 87 7.18 8.42 -10.83
N VAL A 88 8.33 7.92 -11.30
CA VAL A 88 8.53 7.65 -12.73
C VAL A 88 7.61 6.51 -13.20
N GLY A 89 7.46 5.45 -12.39
CA GLY A 89 6.57 4.33 -12.66
C GLY A 89 5.10 4.74 -12.78
N ALA A 90 4.63 5.65 -11.93
CA ALA A 90 3.26 6.15 -11.96
C ALA A 90 2.99 6.98 -13.23
N VAL A 91 3.97 7.78 -13.68
CA VAL A 91 3.85 8.53 -14.95
C VAL A 91 3.87 7.59 -16.15
N SER A 92 4.76 6.60 -16.17
CA SER A 92 4.79 5.61 -17.25
C SER A 92 3.53 4.74 -17.28
N ALA A 93 2.88 4.52 -16.14
CA ALA A 93 1.64 3.76 -16.05
C ALA A 93 0.48 4.41 -16.81
N ALA A 94 0.40 5.74 -16.86
CA ALA A 94 -0.63 6.43 -17.65
C ALA A 94 -0.53 6.03 -19.14
N ILE A 95 0.67 6.09 -19.71
CA ILE A 95 0.91 5.74 -21.12
C ILE A 95 0.73 4.24 -21.37
N ALA A 96 1.26 3.41 -20.46
CA ALA A 96 1.21 1.96 -20.60
C ALA A 96 -0.23 1.43 -20.52
N ASN A 97 -1.04 1.95 -19.60
CA ASN A 97 -2.41 1.53 -19.38
C ASN A 97 -3.30 1.81 -20.60
N ASP A 98 -3.13 2.97 -21.23
CA ASP A 98 -3.92 3.35 -22.39
C ASP A 98 -3.52 2.55 -23.64
N ARG A 99 -2.23 2.21 -23.79
CA ARG A 99 -1.71 1.53 -24.98
C ARG A 99 -1.81 0.00 -24.92
N TYR A 100 -1.46 -0.60 -23.80
CA TYR A 100 -1.30 -2.06 -23.67
C TYR A 100 -2.42 -2.74 -22.87
N GLY A 101 -3.26 -1.97 -22.18
CA GLY A 101 -4.32 -2.48 -21.32
C GLY A 101 -3.88 -2.69 -19.88
N ARG A 102 -4.85 -2.95 -19.01
CA ARG A 102 -4.66 -3.01 -17.55
C ARG A 102 -3.89 -4.26 -17.16
N ARG A 103 -4.29 -5.42 -17.69
CA ARG A 103 -3.68 -6.73 -17.38
C ARG A 103 -2.22 -6.80 -17.81
N TYR A 104 -1.91 -6.49 -19.06
CA TYR A 104 -0.55 -6.62 -19.57
C TYR A 104 0.41 -5.60 -18.93
N SER A 105 -0.08 -4.40 -18.64
CA SER A 105 0.70 -3.40 -17.90
C SER A 105 1.06 -3.90 -16.50
N LEU A 106 0.09 -4.45 -15.74
CA LEU A 106 0.37 -5.05 -14.43
C LEU A 106 1.38 -6.20 -14.50
N MET A 107 1.30 -7.05 -15.52
CA MET A 107 2.27 -8.13 -15.73
C MET A 107 3.69 -7.58 -15.98
N ALA A 108 3.82 -6.56 -16.83
CA ALA A 108 5.12 -5.93 -17.13
C ALA A 108 5.74 -5.29 -15.88
N TYR A 109 4.96 -4.53 -15.10
CA TYR A 109 5.44 -3.92 -13.87
C TYR A 109 5.74 -4.95 -12.77
N SER A 110 5.02 -6.07 -12.72
CA SER A 110 5.34 -7.19 -11.82
C SER A 110 6.70 -7.80 -12.13
N VAL A 111 7.04 -7.95 -13.43
CA VAL A 111 8.36 -8.43 -13.86
C VAL A 111 9.45 -7.42 -13.48
N LEU A 112 9.23 -6.12 -13.70
CA LEU A 112 10.17 -5.08 -13.27
C LEU A 112 10.41 -5.14 -11.75
N PHE A 113 9.35 -5.30 -10.95
CA PHE A 113 9.49 -5.46 -9.51
C PHE A 113 10.31 -6.71 -9.13
N LEU A 114 10.03 -7.86 -9.76
CA LEU A 114 10.77 -9.10 -9.53
C LEU A 114 12.27 -8.96 -9.86
N LEU A 115 12.61 -8.27 -10.95
CA LEU A 115 14.00 -7.98 -11.32
C LEU A 115 14.68 -7.07 -10.30
N GLY A 116 14.00 -6.00 -9.87
CA GLY A 116 14.51 -5.10 -8.84
C GLY A 116 14.71 -5.80 -7.50
N ALA A 117 13.77 -6.65 -7.09
CA ALA A 117 13.87 -7.45 -5.87
C ALA A 117 15.00 -8.49 -5.95
N ALA A 118 15.16 -9.17 -7.09
CA ALA A 118 16.25 -10.12 -7.32
C ALA A 118 17.63 -9.43 -7.23
N LEU A 119 17.76 -8.23 -7.80
CA LEU A 119 18.99 -7.45 -7.75
C LEU A 119 19.36 -7.02 -6.32
N GLN A 120 18.36 -6.65 -5.51
CA GLN A 120 18.56 -6.30 -4.10
C GLN A 120 18.97 -7.51 -3.27
N THR A 121 18.30 -8.66 -3.45
CA THR A 121 18.58 -9.89 -2.69
C THR A 121 19.93 -10.51 -3.08
N GLY A 122 20.30 -10.41 -4.37
CA GLY A 122 21.52 -10.99 -4.93
C GLY A 122 22.77 -10.11 -4.82
N THR A 123 22.71 -8.93 -4.19
CA THR A 123 23.85 -8.01 -4.15
C THR A 123 25.10 -8.62 -3.50
N PRO A 124 26.29 -8.44 -4.10
CA PRO A 124 27.58 -8.84 -3.53
C PRO A 124 28.03 -7.86 -2.43
N ARG A 125 27.12 -7.46 -1.54
CA ARG A 125 27.35 -6.53 -0.43
C ARG A 125 27.77 -5.11 -0.86
N ASP A 126 27.40 -4.71 -2.08
CA ASP A 126 27.64 -3.36 -2.58
C ASP A 126 26.31 -2.58 -2.64
N LEU A 127 26.32 -1.38 -2.04
CA LEU A 127 25.19 -0.46 -1.98
C LEU A 127 24.69 -0.06 -3.37
N LYS A 128 25.55 -0.05 -4.39
CA LYS A 128 25.16 0.33 -5.76
C LYS A 128 24.09 -0.59 -6.34
N TYR A 129 24.21 -1.90 -6.12
CA TYR A 129 23.21 -2.87 -6.58
C TYR A 129 21.92 -2.77 -5.78
N LEU A 130 22.03 -2.48 -4.48
CA LEU A 130 20.86 -2.21 -3.64
C LEU A 130 20.10 -0.97 -4.16
N TYR A 131 20.80 0.13 -4.43
CA TYR A 131 20.25 1.37 -4.98
C TYR A 131 19.65 1.19 -6.37
N ALA A 132 20.35 0.51 -7.28
CA ALA A 132 19.82 0.21 -8.61
C ALA A 132 18.55 -0.66 -8.52
N GLY A 133 18.58 -1.68 -7.66
CA GLY A 133 17.43 -2.56 -7.44
C GLY A 133 16.23 -1.83 -6.84
N ARG A 134 16.46 -0.81 -5.99
CA ARG A 134 15.42 0.08 -5.45
C ARG A 134 14.74 0.91 -6.52
N VAL A 135 15.51 1.51 -7.42
CA VAL A 135 14.92 2.29 -8.53
C VAL A 135 14.07 1.39 -9.42
N ILE A 136 14.57 0.21 -9.77
CA ILE A 136 13.86 -0.76 -10.63
C ILE A 136 12.59 -1.30 -9.93
N ALA A 137 12.70 -1.67 -8.65
CA ALA A 137 11.55 -2.10 -7.86
C ALA A 137 10.51 -0.97 -7.72
N GLY A 138 10.96 0.27 -7.51
CA GLY A 138 10.11 1.46 -7.44
C GLY A 138 9.33 1.69 -8.73
N LEU A 139 9.98 1.55 -9.90
CA LEU A 139 9.29 1.62 -11.20
C LEU A 139 8.16 0.58 -11.30
N GLY A 140 8.40 -0.64 -10.82
CA GLY A 140 7.39 -1.69 -10.73
C GLY A 140 6.22 -1.30 -9.82
N VAL A 141 6.50 -1.02 -8.54
CA VAL A 141 5.47 -0.69 -7.55
C VAL A 141 4.66 0.53 -7.95
N GLY A 142 5.32 1.64 -8.28
CA GLY A 142 4.65 2.88 -8.65
C GLY A 142 3.84 2.77 -9.93
N GLY A 143 4.21 1.88 -10.85
CA GLY A 143 3.42 1.59 -12.04
C GLY A 143 2.18 0.74 -11.74
N MET A 144 2.28 -0.22 -10.81
CA MET A 144 1.15 -1.05 -10.39
C MET A 144 0.13 -0.28 -9.54
N SER A 145 0.57 0.64 -8.68
CA SER A 145 -0.28 1.37 -7.74
C SER A 145 -1.47 2.10 -8.38
N PRO A 146 -1.35 2.87 -9.48
CA PRO A 146 -2.48 3.52 -10.12
C PRO A 146 -3.32 2.56 -10.99
N ILE A 147 -2.73 1.51 -11.57
CA ILE A 147 -3.44 0.60 -12.49
C ILE A 147 -4.34 -0.35 -11.71
N THR A 148 -3.89 -0.83 -10.56
CA THR A 148 -4.63 -1.82 -9.75
C THR A 148 -6.04 -1.33 -9.35
N PRO A 149 -6.25 -0.13 -8.77
CA PRO A 149 -7.58 0.34 -8.39
C PRO A 149 -8.47 0.60 -9.61
N VAL A 150 -7.91 1.06 -10.74
CA VAL A 150 -8.65 1.23 -11.99
C VAL A 150 -9.13 -0.14 -12.50
N PHE A 151 -8.25 -1.12 -12.55
CA PHE A 151 -8.59 -2.46 -13.05
C PHE A 151 -9.67 -3.11 -12.19
N VAL A 152 -9.60 -2.94 -10.87
CA VAL A 152 -10.64 -3.42 -9.97
C VAL A 152 -11.94 -2.65 -10.14
N ALA A 153 -11.92 -1.33 -10.27
CA ALA A 153 -13.14 -0.54 -10.46
C ALA A 153 -13.88 -0.91 -11.76
N GLU A 154 -13.15 -1.25 -12.82
CA GLU A 154 -13.69 -1.66 -14.11
C GLU A 154 -14.20 -3.12 -14.13
N THR A 155 -13.66 -3.97 -13.25
CA THR A 155 -14.00 -5.40 -13.17
C THR A 155 -15.08 -5.67 -12.11
N ALA A 156 -15.05 -4.94 -11.00
CA ALA A 156 -15.93 -5.14 -9.86
C ALA A 156 -17.36 -4.68 -10.18
N PRO A 157 -18.38 -5.47 -9.80
CA PRO A 157 -19.76 -5.05 -9.94
C PRO A 157 -20.07 -3.86 -9.01
N ALA A 158 -21.03 -3.03 -9.42
CA ALA A 158 -21.29 -1.72 -8.83
C ALA A 158 -21.66 -1.76 -7.34
N ASP A 159 -22.28 -2.86 -6.91
CA ASP A 159 -22.75 -3.12 -5.54
C ASP A 159 -21.63 -3.34 -4.52
N VAL A 160 -20.50 -3.91 -4.94
CA VAL A 160 -19.36 -4.23 -4.06
C VAL A 160 -18.12 -3.37 -4.30
N ARG A 161 -18.12 -2.55 -5.36
CA ARG A 161 -16.96 -1.74 -5.77
C ARG A 161 -16.34 -0.93 -4.62
N GLY A 162 -17.16 -0.27 -3.80
CA GLY A 162 -16.68 0.50 -2.65
C GLY A 162 -15.96 -0.36 -1.61
N ARG A 163 -16.52 -1.53 -1.28
CA ARG A 163 -15.92 -2.48 -0.31
C ARG A 163 -14.61 -3.05 -0.83
N VAL A 164 -14.57 -3.40 -2.12
CA VAL A 164 -13.36 -3.92 -2.74
C VAL A 164 -12.28 -2.85 -2.78
N THR A 165 -12.64 -1.59 -3.08
CA THR A 165 -11.70 -0.47 -3.05
C THR A 165 -11.14 -0.27 -1.64
N GLY A 166 -11.96 -0.40 -0.60
CA GLY A 166 -11.48 -0.38 0.80
C GLY A 166 -10.47 -1.49 1.14
N LEU A 167 -10.60 -2.69 0.54
CA LEU A 167 -9.63 -3.77 0.73
C LEU A 167 -8.22 -3.42 0.24
N PHE A 168 -8.07 -2.47 -0.70
CA PHE A 168 -6.74 -2.03 -1.16
C PHE A 168 -5.88 -1.54 -0.01
N GLN A 169 -6.44 -0.66 0.82
CA GLN A 169 -5.72 -0.09 1.95
C GLN A 169 -5.45 -1.16 3.01
N GLY A 170 -6.41 -2.08 3.22
CA GLY A 170 -6.23 -3.22 4.09
C GLY A 170 -5.04 -4.11 3.70
N PHE A 171 -4.85 -4.39 2.41
CA PHE A 171 -3.73 -5.20 1.92
C PHE A 171 -2.38 -4.50 2.04
N LEU A 172 -2.33 -3.18 1.86
CA LEU A 172 -1.12 -2.40 2.09
C LEU A 172 -0.70 -2.50 3.56
N VAL A 173 -1.63 -2.26 4.49
CA VAL A 173 -1.33 -2.35 5.93
C VAL A 173 -0.97 -3.77 6.32
N LEU A 174 -1.71 -4.78 5.84
CA LEU A 174 -1.41 -6.19 6.09
C LEU A 174 0.00 -6.57 5.61
N GLY A 175 0.41 -6.12 4.41
CA GLY A 175 1.76 -6.33 3.89
C GLY A 175 2.84 -5.78 4.83
N SER A 176 2.66 -4.55 5.32
CA SER A 176 3.61 -3.93 6.26
C SER A 176 3.66 -4.66 7.60
N THR A 177 2.51 -5.11 8.13
CA THR A 177 2.43 -5.85 9.38
C THR A 177 3.13 -7.20 9.28
N ILE A 178 2.93 -7.94 8.18
CA ILE A 178 3.63 -9.21 7.94
C ILE A 178 5.15 -8.99 7.91
N ALA A 179 5.61 -7.93 7.24
CA ALA A 179 7.02 -7.62 7.14
C ALA A 179 7.65 -7.24 8.50
N TYR A 180 6.96 -6.45 9.33
CA TYR A 180 7.45 -6.13 10.68
C TYR A 180 7.63 -7.37 11.55
N TRP A 181 6.64 -8.28 11.54
CA TRP A 181 6.73 -9.53 12.30
C TRP A 181 7.76 -10.50 11.74
N LEU A 182 7.94 -10.54 10.42
CA LEU A 182 8.99 -11.33 9.79
C LEU A 182 10.38 -10.86 10.22
N ASN A 183 10.62 -9.55 10.22
CA ASN A 183 11.89 -8.97 10.66
C ASN A 183 12.17 -9.28 12.13
N TYR A 184 11.17 -9.13 13.01
CA TYR A 184 11.29 -9.52 14.42
C TYR A 184 11.61 -11.02 14.58
N GLY A 185 10.91 -11.88 13.84
CA GLY A 185 11.13 -13.33 13.88
C GLY A 185 12.53 -13.74 13.41
N ILE A 186 13.08 -13.07 12.40
CA ILE A 186 14.42 -13.34 11.88
C ILE A 186 15.51 -12.86 12.85
N GLU A 187 15.35 -11.67 13.43
CA GLU A 187 16.30 -11.15 14.43
C GLU A 187 16.44 -12.11 15.62
N ARG A 188 15.31 -12.64 16.12
CA ARG A 188 15.29 -13.53 17.28
C ARG A 188 15.67 -14.97 16.95
N GLY A 189 15.33 -15.43 15.74
CA GLY A 189 15.42 -16.83 15.35
C GLY A 189 16.69 -17.23 14.59
N MET A 190 17.45 -16.27 14.06
CA MET A 190 18.62 -16.54 13.23
C MET A 190 19.89 -15.90 13.81
N SER A 191 21.02 -16.58 13.65
CA SER A 191 22.33 -16.01 13.97
C SER A 191 22.74 -14.93 12.96
N VAL A 192 23.61 -14.02 13.42
CA VAL A 192 24.12 -12.90 12.62
C VAL A 192 24.83 -13.44 11.38
N SER A 193 24.19 -13.25 10.23
CA SER A 193 24.67 -13.73 8.93
C SER A 193 24.00 -12.93 7.81
N SER A 194 24.63 -12.90 6.62
CA SER A 194 24.04 -12.23 5.44
C SER A 194 22.64 -12.78 5.07
N ALA A 195 22.28 -13.98 5.55
CA ALA A 195 20.95 -14.53 5.35
C ALA A 195 19.85 -13.71 6.06
N GLN A 196 20.15 -13.09 7.22
CA GLN A 196 19.18 -12.33 8.00
C GLN A 196 18.55 -11.18 7.20
N TRP A 197 19.34 -10.41 6.43
CA TRP A 197 18.78 -9.32 5.62
C TRP A 197 18.36 -9.75 4.21
N ARG A 198 18.94 -10.84 3.67
CA ARG A 198 18.57 -11.36 2.34
C ARG A 198 17.22 -12.07 2.34
N ILE A 199 16.87 -12.80 3.41
CA ILE A 199 15.61 -13.54 3.47
C ILE A 199 14.38 -12.62 3.38
N PRO A 200 14.25 -11.54 4.18
CA PRO A 200 13.14 -10.60 4.05
C PRO A 200 13.03 -10.00 2.64
N LEU A 201 14.16 -9.63 2.04
CA LEU A 201 14.19 -9.12 0.66
C LEU A 201 13.81 -10.16 -0.39
N GLY A 202 14.18 -11.43 -0.18
CA GLY A 202 13.80 -12.52 -1.06
C GLY A 202 12.31 -12.86 -0.95
N VAL A 203 11.75 -12.81 0.27
CA VAL A 203 10.33 -13.13 0.51
C VAL A 203 9.40 -12.17 -0.22
N GLN A 204 9.79 -10.91 -0.48
CA GLN A 204 8.98 -9.98 -1.28
C GLN A 204 8.75 -10.44 -2.73
N MET A 205 9.61 -11.32 -3.26
CA MET A 205 9.46 -11.88 -4.60
C MET A 205 8.29 -12.88 -4.67
N ILE A 206 7.95 -13.53 -3.56
CA ILE A 206 6.88 -14.53 -3.49
C ILE A 206 5.51 -13.90 -3.85
N PRO A 207 5.02 -12.86 -3.14
CA PRO A 207 3.75 -12.24 -3.50
C PRO A 207 3.77 -11.63 -4.91
N ALA A 208 4.91 -11.12 -5.39
CA ALA A 208 5.02 -10.55 -6.73
C ALA A 208 4.93 -11.62 -7.83
N PHE A 209 5.53 -12.78 -7.58
CA PHE A 209 5.42 -13.94 -8.46
C PHE A 209 3.98 -14.47 -8.49
N PHE A 210 3.32 -14.58 -7.34
CA PHE A 210 1.92 -14.98 -7.27
C PHE A 210 0.99 -13.99 -7.95
N LEU A 211 1.27 -12.69 -7.86
CA LEU A 211 0.55 -11.68 -8.63
C LEU A 211 0.72 -11.92 -10.13
N PHE A 212 1.97 -12.05 -10.61
CA PHE A 212 2.25 -12.28 -12.03
C PHE A 212 1.56 -13.53 -12.58
N VAL A 213 1.71 -14.68 -11.90
CA VAL A 213 1.06 -15.94 -12.27
C VAL A 213 -0.46 -15.81 -12.16
N GLY A 214 -0.93 -15.10 -11.13
CA GLY A 214 -2.34 -14.83 -10.89
C GLY A 214 -3.00 -14.06 -12.03
N LEU A 215 -2.25 -13.17 -12.72
CA LEU A 215 -2.73 -12.37 -13.85
C LEU A 215 -2.79 -13.13 -15.19
N ILE A 216 -2.11 -14.27 -15.33
CA ILE A 216 -2.11 -15.08 -16.57
C ILE A 216 -3.51 -15.59 -16.97
N PRO A 217 -4.34 -16.15 -16.07
CA PRO A 217 -5.68 -16.61 -16.44
C PRO A 217 -6.73 -15.50 -16.53
N LEU A 218 -6.42 -14.26 -16.14
CA LEU A 218 -7.40 -13.17 -16.14
C LEU A 218 -7.69 -12.66 -17.56
N LYS A 219 -8.92 -12.20 -17.79
CA LYS A 219 -9.26 -11.43 -19.00
C LYS A 219 -8.96 -9.95 -18.77
N GLU A 220 -8.74 -9.24 -19.87
CA GLU A 220 -8.50 -7.80 -19.86
C GLU A 220 -9.79 -7.03 -19.52
N SER A 221 -9.67 -5.81 -19.02
CA SER A 221 -10.83 -4.97 -18.68
C SER A 221 -11.84 -4.87 -19.83
N PRO A 222 -13.14 -5.17 -19.59
CA PRO A 222 -14.20 -4.99 -20.58
C PRO A 222 -14.31 -3.55 -21.07
N ARG A 223 -14.13 -2.58 -20.16
CA ARG A 223 -14.16 -1.15 -20.49
C ARG A 223 -13.02 -0.77 -21.42
N TRP A 224 -11.79 -1.21 -21.14
CA TRP A 224 -10.65 -0.96 -22.02
C TRP A 224 -10.84 -1.57 -23.41
N LEU A 225 -11.35 -2.80 -23.47
CA LEU A 225 -11.57 -3.51 -24.72
C LEU A 225 -12.63 -2.79 -25.57
N ALA A 226 -13.70 -2.29 -24.95
CA ALA A 226 -14.72 -1.49 -25.62
C ALA A 226 -14.16 -0.14 -26.12
N GLU A 227 -13.34 0.53 -25.32
CA GLU A 227 -12.65 1.78 -25.69
C GLU A 227 -11.72 1.59 -26.90
N LYS A 228 -11.10 0.41 -27.05
CA LYS A 228 -10.30 0.06 -28.25
C LYS A 228 -11.13 -0.46 -29.43
N GLY A 229 -12.46 -0.43 -29.36
CA GLY A 229 -13.36 -0.95 -30.40
C GLY A 229 -13.36 -2.47 -30.53
N ARG A 230 -12.88 -3.20 -29.52
CA ARG A 230 -12.79 -4.68 -29.51
C ARG A 230 -14.02 -5.31 -28.84
N ASP A 231 -15.21 -4.95 -29.32
CA ASP A 231 -16.51 -5.27 -28.70
C ASP A 231 -16.72 -6.76 -28.41
N GLY A 232 -16.39 -7.64 -29.35
CA GLY A 232 -16.54 -9.10 -29.13
C GLY A 232 -15.66 -9.63 -27.99
N GLN A 233 -14.46 -9.06 -27.80
CA GLN A 233 -13.59 -9.44 -26.68
C GLN A 233 -14.06 -8.81 -25.37
N ALA A 234 -14.60 -7.58 -25.43
CA ALA A 234 -15.18 -6.91 -24.29
C ALA A 234 -16.38 -7.68 -23.73
N LEU A 235 -17.30 -8.14 -24.60
CA LEU A 235 -18.42 -9.01 -24.24
C LEU A 235 -17.95 -10.34 -23.65
N ALA A 236 -16.97 -11.01 -24.28
CA ALA A 236 -16.42 -12.26 -23.75
C ALA A 236 -15.74 -12.07 -22.38
N SER A 237 -15.04 -10.94 -22.18
CA SER A 237 -14.43 -10.60 -20.89
C SER A 237 -15.50 -10.32 -19.83
N LEU A 238 -16.53 -9.54 -20.18
CA LEU A 238 -17.63 -9.22 -19.28
C LEU A 238 -18.40 -10.48 -18.88
N ALA A 239 -18.72 -11.34 -19.84
CA ALA A 239 -19.33 -12.65 -19.63
C ALA A 239 -18.48 -13.54 -18.70
N TYR A 240 -17.16 -13.56 -18.91
CA TYR A 240 -16.22 -14.28 -18.03
C TYR A 240 -16.24 -13.74 -16.60
N ILE A 241 -16.14 -12.41 -16.42
CA ILE A 241 -16.12 -11.77 -15.09
C ILE A 241 -17.47 -11.94 -14.37
N ARG A 242 -18.57 -11.78 -15.10
CA ARG A 242 -19.94 -11.97 -14.58
C ARG A 242 -20.29 -13.45 -14.43
N ASN A 243 -19.49 -14.36 -14.99
CA ASN A 243 -19.72 -15.80 -15.04
C ASN A 243 -21.11 -16.12 -15.58
N MET A 244 -21.43 -15.52 -16.72
CA MET A 244 -22.69 -15.65 -17.43
C MET A 244 -22.44 -16.00 -18.90
N PRO A 245 -23.39 -16.64 -19.59
CA PRO A 245 -23.32 -16.78 -21.04
C PRO A 245 -23.19 -15.42 -21.72
N ILE A 246 -22.44 -15.37 -22.82
CA ILE A 246 -22.23 -14.15 -23.61
C ILE A 246 -23.57 -13.56 -24.07
N ASP A 247 -24.54 -14.41 -24.40
CA ASP A 247 -25.87 -14.01 -24.89
C ASP A 247 -26.86 -13.63 -23.77
N SER A 248 -26.41 -13.56 -22.52
CA SER A 248 -27.26 -13.11 -21.41
C SER A 248 -27.70 -11.66 -21.62
N HIS A 249 -28.99 -11.39 -21.38
CA HIS A 249 -29.56 -10.05 -21.43
C HIS A 249 -28.86 -9.10 -20.44
N GLU A 250 -28.43 -9.60 -19.28
CA GLU A 250 -27.72 -8.80 -18.26
C GLU A 250 -26.33 -8.35 -18.75
N VAL A 251 -25.57 -9.26 -19.38
CA VAL A 251 -24.24 -8.97 -19.95
C VAL A 251 -24.37 -7.98 -21.12
N SER A 252 -25.35 -8.19 -21.99
CA SER A 252 -25.61 -7.30 -23.13
C SER A 252 -26.01 -5.91 -22.67
N ARG A 253 -26.89 -5.81 -21.67
CA ARG A 253 -27.31 -4.54 -21.08
C ARG A 253 -26.12 -3.79 -20.47
N GLU A 254 -25.33 -4.44 -19.62
CA GLU A 254 -24.17 -3.82 -18.99
C GLU A 254 -23.11 -3.39 -20.03
N PHE A 255 -22.93 -4.19 -21.08
CA PHE A 255 -22.04 -3.82 -22.19
C PHE A 255 -22.53 -2.57 -22.93
N VAL A 256 -23.84 -2.45 -23.18
CA VAL A 256 -24.44 -1.24 -23.76
C VAL A 256 -24.25 -0.04 -22.83
N GLU A 257 -24.45 -0.20 -21.52
CA GLU A 257 -24.20 0.87 -20.54
C GLU A 257 -22.73 1.35 -20.59
N ILE A 258 -21.77 0.43 -20.67
CA ILE A 258 -20.35 0.76 -20.86
C ILE A 258 -20.14 1.54 -22.16
N LYS A 259 -20.66 1.07 -23.30
CA LYS A 259 -20.51 1.76 -24.60
C LYS A 259 -21.15 3.14 -24.61
N THR A 260 -22.33 3.30 -24.02
CA THR A 260 -22.99 4.60 -23.89
C THR A 260 -22.11 5.55 -23.09
N SER A 261 -21.59 5.12 -21.93
CA SER A 261 -20.68 5.95 -21.12
C SER A 261 -19.42 6.37 -21.87
N LEU A 262 -18.82 5.46 -22.65
CA LEU A 262 -17.65 5.76 -23.48
C LEU A 262 -17.97 6.75 -24.60
N SER A 263 -19.12 6.60 -25.28
CA SER A 263 -19.52 7.52 -26.34
C SER A 263 -19.81 8.94 -25.83
N GLU A 264 -20.35 9.05 -24.61
CA GLU A 264 -20.54 10.34 -23.94
C GLU A 264 -19.20 10.97 -23.53
N GLU A 265 -18.20 10.16 -23.15
CA GLU A 265 -16.84 10.59 -22.85
C GLU A 265 -16.11 11.04 -24.12
N GLU A 266 -16.13 10.25 -25.20
CA GLU A 266 -15.52 10.56 -26.50
C GLU A 266 -16.09 11.86 -27.12
N GLY A 267 -17.40 12.07 -27.00
CA GLY A 267 -18.07 13.29 -27.46
C GLY A 267 -17.68 14.55 -26.68
N LYS A 268 -17.14 14.41 -25.45
CA LYS A 268 -16.76 15.52 -24.57
C LYS A 268 -15.23 15.70 -24.43
N GLN A 269 -14.42 14.68 -24.70
CA GLN A 269 -13.01 14.60 -24.28
C GLN A 269 -12.01 14.27 -25.37
N ARG A 270 -12.28 14.59 -26.65
CA ARG A 270 -11.38 14.26 -27.76
C ARG A 270 -9.95 14.83 -27.64
N ASP A 271 -9.72 15.82 -26.77
CA ASP A 271 -8.42 16.43 -26.44
C ASP A 271 -8.20 16.67 -24.94
N ALA A 272 -8.69 15.77 -24.06
CA ALA A 272 -8.52 15.91 -22.61
C ALA A 272 -7.06 15.68 -22.17
N THR A 273 -6.23 16.71 -22.35
CA THR A 273 -4.82 16.75 -21.92
C THR A 273 -4.75 17.14 -20.44
N TRP A 274 -3.64 16.86 -19.74
CA TRP A 274 -3.35 17.36 -18.38
C TRP A 274 -3.63 18.86 -18.18
N ARG A 275 -3.60 19.65 -19.27
CA ARG A 275 -3.93 21.07 -19.30
C ARG A 275 -5.40 21.37 -18.98
N GLU A 276 -6.31 20.43 -19.16
CA GLU A 276 -7.72 20.59 -18.78
C GLU A 276 -7.91 20.71 -17.28
N CYS A 277 -7.02 20.09 -16.48
CA CYS A 277 -7.02 20.24 -15.03
C CYS A 277 -6.80 21.70 -14.59
N LEU A 278 -6.25 22.55 -15.47
CA LEU A 278 -6.00 23.97 -15.20
C LEU A 278 -7.13 24.90 -15.66
N LYS A 279 -8.18 24.38 -16.33
CA LYS A 279 -9.30 25.19 -16.83
C LYS A 279 -10.10 25.79 -15.65
N PRO A 280 -10.63 27.03 -15.80
CA PRO A 280 -11.56 27.62 -14.83
C PRO A 280 -12.74 26.67 -14.56
N GLY A 281 -13.04 26.43 -13.28
CA GLY A 281 -14.06 25.46 -12.84
C GLY A 281 -13.51 24.10 -12.41
N VAL A 282 -12.46 23.59 -13.07
CA VAL A 282 -11.77 22.33 -12.69
C VAL A 282 -10.54 22.62 -11.83
N ARG A 283 -9.83 23.73 -12.07
CA ARG A 283 -8.58 24.08 -11.37
C ARG A 283 -8.68 24.07 -9.85
N ASN A 284 -9.79 24.52 -9.28
CA ASN A 284 -9.98 24.55 -7.83
C ASN A 284 -10.15 23.13 -7.27
N ARG A 285 -10.82 22.24 -8.01
CA ARG A 285 -10.98 20.82 -7.63
C ARG A 285 -9.64 20.09 -7.73
N PHE A 286 -8.90 20.32 -8.82
CA PHE A 286 -7.57 19.76 -9.00
C PHE A 286 -6.61 20.24 -7.92
N ALA A 287 -6.55 21.55 -7.66
CA ALA A 287 -5.71 22.12 -6.60
C ALA A 287 -6.06 21.58 -5.21
N LEU A 288 -7.35 21.38 -4.91
CA LEU A 288 -7.79 20.77 -3.66
C LEU A 288 -7.31 19.32 -3.53
N ILE A 289 -7.48 18.48 -4.57
CA ILE A 289 -7.03 17.09 -4.55
C ILE A 289 -5.50 17.03 -4.42
N PHE A 290 -4.78 17.85 -5.19
CA PHE A 290 -3.33 17.94 -5.11
C PHE A 290 -2.87 18.34 -3.71
N ALA A 291 -3.46 19.40 -3.12
CA ALA A 291 -3.15 19.83 -1.77
C ALA A 291 -3.46 18.77 -0.72
N LEU A 292 -4.57 18.03 -0.86
CA LEU A 292 -4.91 16.94 0.05
C LEU A 292 -3.89 15.79 -0.02
N MET A 293 -3.44 15.41 -1.21
CA MET A 293 -2.39 14.38 -1.39
C MET A 293 -1.04 14.84 -0.81
N VAL A 294 -0.68 16.11 -1.00
CA VAL A 294 0.53 16.69 -0.37
C VAL A 294 0.40 16.67 1.15
N CYS A 295 -0.73 17.15 1.70
CA CYS A 295 -0.99 17.14 3.14
C CYS A 295 -0.97 15.73 3.71
N GLN A 296 -1.51 14.73 3.00
CA GLN A 296 -1.47 13.32 3.40
C GLN A 296 -0.03 12.84 3.59
N GLN A 297 0.86 13.14 2.64
CA GLN A 297 2.28 12.75 2.74
C GLN A 297 3.01 13.55 3.83
N LEU A 298 2.68 14.83 4.01
CA LEU A 298 3.25 15.69 5.05
C LEU A 298 2.80 15.34 6.46
N THR A 299 1.80 14.46 6.64
CA THR A 299 1.47 13.93 7.97
C THR A 299 2.63 13.17 8.62
N GLY A 300 3.59 12.68 7.84
CA GLY A 300 4.77 11.94 8.32
C GLY A 300 4.56 10.43 8.49
N THR A 301 3.39 9.89 8.09
CA THR A 301 3.04 8.47 8.24
C THR A 301 4.03 7.52 7.56
N ASN A 302 4.56 7.90 6.38
CA ASN A 302 5.53 7.07 5.66
C ASN A 302 6.87 7.07 6.39
N SER A 303 7.31 8.22 6.92
CA SER A 303 8.52 8.31 7.73
C SER A 303 8.42 7.42 8.97
N ILE A 304 7.29 7.45 9.67
CA ILE A 304 7.07 6.56 10.83
C ILE A 304 7.04 5.10 10.41
N GLY A 305 6.45 4.75 9.27
CA GLY A 305 6.44 3.37 8.78
C GLY A 305 7.83 2.85 8.40
N TYR A 306 8.56 3.59 7.57
CA TYR A 306 9.90 3.20 7.11
C TYR A 306 10.96 3.27 8.20
N TYR A 307 10.78 4.11 9.21
CA TYR A 307 11.78 4.30 10.25
C TYR A 307 11.28 3.91 11.64
N ALA A 308 10.21 3.12 11.73
CA ALA A 308 9.60 2.77 13.01
C ALA A 308 10.61 2.17 14.00
N PRO A 309 11.43 1.18 13.62
CA PRO A 309 12.42 0.60 14.53
C PRO A 309 13.43 1.63 15.03
N GLN A 310 13.92 2.51 14.17
CA GLN A 310 14.89 3.56 14.51
C GLN A 310 14.26 4.63 15.42
N ILE A 311 13.00 4.99 15.17
CA ILE A 311 12.22 5.88 16.02
C ILE A 311 12.06 5.25 17.40
N PHE A 312 11.67 3.97 17.48
CA PHE A 312 11.54 3.25 18.75
C PHE A 312 12.87 3.15 19.51
N GLN A 313 13.99 2.95 18.82
CA GLN A 313 15.33 3.03 19.40
C GLN A 313 15.63 4.42 19.98
N THR A 314 15.30 5.47 19.22
CA THR A 314 15.53 6.87 19.62
C THR A 314 14.69 7.28 20.84
N VAL A 315 13.51 6.70 21.05
CA VAL A 315 12.66 6.99 22.22
C VAL A 315 12.97 6.09 23.44
N GLY A 316 13.96 5.20 23.35
CA GLY A 316 14.49 4.44 24.49
C GLY A 316 14.34 2.92 24.41
N LEU A 317 13.89 2.36 23.30
CA LEU A 317 13.94 0.91 23.03
C LEU A 317 15.21 0.57 22.26
N SER A 318 16.39 0.79 22.86
CA SER A 318 17.68 0.75 22.16
C SER A 318 18.04 -0.61 21.55
N GLY A 319 17.48 -1.71 22.06
CA GLY A 319 17.70 -3.05 21.52
C GLY A 319 16.93 -3.34 20.23
N ALA A 320 17.58 -4.02 19.27
CA ALA A 320 16.95 -4.43 18.02
C ALA A 320 15.68 -5.29 18.25
N ASP A 321 15.75 -6.31 19.12
CA ASP A 321 14.60 -7.15 19.50
C ASP A 321 13.40 -6.34 20.01
N ALA A 322 13.64 -5.44 20.98
CA ALA A 322 12.58 -4.61 21.58
C ALA A 322 11.98 -3.61 20.58
N SER A 323 12.82 -2.97 19.76
CA SER A 323 12.36 -2.00 18.75
C SER A 323 11.57 -2.64 17.61
N LEU A 324 11.98 -3.82 17.15
CA LEU A 324 11.27 -4.60 16.14
C LEU A 324 9.96 -5.16 16.68
N PHE A 325 9.93 -5.58 17.95
CA PHE A 325 8.71 -6.00 18.61
C PHE A 325 7.69 -4.85 18.72
N ALA A 326 8.12 -3.67 19.17
CA ALA A 326 7.27 -2.48 19.21
C ALA A 326 6.76 -2.08 17.81
N THR A 327 7.61 -2.23 16.79
CA THR A 327 7.22 -2.04 15.39
C THR A 327 6.18 -3.07 14.91
N GLY A 328 6.29 -4.33 15.34
CA GLY A 328 5.27 -5.36 15.11
C GLY A 328 3.92 -4.99 15.72
N ILE A 329 3.91 -4.48 16.96
CA ILE A 329 2.71 -3.96 17.62
C ILE A 329 2.14 -2.76 16.87
N TYR A 330 2.98 -1.81 16.44
CA TYR A 330 2.57 -0.68 15.60
C TYR A 330 1.80 -1.17 14.36
N GLY A 331 2.32 -2.20 13.68
CA GLY A 331 1.65 -2.82 12.54
C GLY A 331 0.29 -3.45 12.87
N ILE A 332 0.16 -4.13 14.03
CA ILE A 332 -1.13 -4.71 14.46
C ILE A 332 -2.13 -3.61 14.78
N VAL A 333 -1.73 -2.59 15.54
CA VAL A 333 -2.60 -1.45 15.88
C VAL A 333 -3.09 -0.78 14.60
N LYS A 334 -2.18 -0.51 13.65
CA LYS A 334 -2.53 0.06 12.34
C LYS A 334 -3.52 -0.83 11.59
N LEU A 335 -3.30 -2.15 11.56
CA LEU A 335 -4.17 -3.10 10.85
C LEU A 335 -5.57 -3.16 11.46
N VAL A 336 -5.68 -3.32 12.78
CA VAL A 336 -6.96 -3.41 13.49
C VAL A 336 -7.75 -2.12 13.32
N PHE A 337 -7.13 -0.97 13.52
CA PHE A 337 -7.82 0.31 13.35
C PHE A 337 -8.15 0.63 11.90
N THR A 338 -7.38 0.13 10.93
CA THR A 338 -7.72 0.27 9.49
C THR A 338 -8.99 -0.52 9.19
N ALA A 339 -9.08 -1.76 9.69
CA ALA A 339 -10.28 -2.57 9.54
C ALA A 339 -11.50 -1.94 10.23
N VAL A 340 -11.32 -1.37 11.42
CA VAL A 340 -12.40 -0.67 12.15
C VAL A 340 -12.84 0.60 11.39
N SER A 341 -11.89 1.39 10.88
CA SER A 341 -12.15 2.59 10.09
C SER A 341 -12.99 2.27 8.86
N LEU A 342 -12.52 1.30 8.08
CA LEU A 342 -13.15 0.81 6.85
C LEU A 342 -14.58 0.31 7.05
N LEU A 343 -14.86 -0.33 8.19
CA LEU A 343 -16.15 -0.98 8.43
C LEU A 343 -17.17 -0.08 9.15
N PHE A 344 -16.72 0.90 9.94
CA PHE A 344 -17.61 1.58 10.89
C PHE A 344 -17.53 3.11 10.90
N ILE A 345 -16.39 3.71 10.52
CA ILE A 345 -16.14 5.14 10.74
C ILE A 345 -16.52 5.98 9.52
N ILE A 346 -16.14 5.54 8.33
CA ILE A 346 -16.25 6.33 7.08
C ILE A 346 -17.70 6.68 6.75
N ASP A 347 -18.62 5.73 6.90
CA ASP A 347 -20.01 5.93 6.51
C ASP A 347 -20.78 6.82 7.51
N LYS A 348 -20.18 7.13 8.67
CA LYS A 348 -20.83 7.88 9.77
C LYS A 348 -20.26 9.27 9.99
N ILE A 349 -18.97 9.48 9.74
CA ILE A 349 -18.29 10.76 9.98
C ILE A 349 -18.05 11.45 8.64
N GLY A 350 -18.58 12.67 8.47
CA GLY A 350 -18.33 13.45 7.26
C GLY A 350 -16.83 13.71 7.01
N ARG A 351 -16.37 13.52 5.76
CA ARG A 351 -14.95 13.57 5.36
C ARG A 351 -14.19 14.82 5.85
N ARG A 352 -14.82 16.00 5.78
CA ARG A 352 -14.20 17.27 6.24
C ARG A 352 -13.83 17.25 7.73
N TRP A 353 -14.73 16.75 8.57
CA TRP A 353 -14.52 16.70 10.01
C TRP A 353 -13.55 15.59 10.39
N ALA A 354 -13.58 14.45 9.69
CA ALA A 354 -12.61 13.38 9.88
C ALA A 354 -11.17 13.89 9.68
N HIS A 355 -10.89 14.58 8.56
CA HIS A 355 -9.55 15.13 8.30
C HIS A 355 -9.14 16.20 9.30
N ALA A 356 -10.04 17.13 9.65
CA ALA A 356 -9.73 18.20 10.60
C ALA A 356 -9.47 17.65 12.02
N ALA A 357 -10.37 16.83 12.55
CA ALA A 357 -10.22 16.25 13.90
C ALA A 357 -9.02 15.32 13.99
N GLY A 358 -8.83 14.46 12.98
CA GLY A 358 -7.67 13.57 12.90
C GLY A 358 -6.35 14.33 12.79
N GLY A 359 -6.32 15.41 11.99
CA GLY A 359 -5.17 16.30 11.86
C GLY A 359 -4.76 16.94 13.19
N THR A 360 -5.73 17.52 13.91
CA THR A 360 -5.50 18.13 15.22
C THR A 360 -5.03 17.11 16.25
N TRP A 361 -5.62 15.91 16.27
CA TRP A 361 -5.19 14.83 17.15
C TRP A 361 -3.74 14.43 16.86
N MET A 362 -3.41 14.15 15.60
CA MET A 362 -2.04 13.78 15.20
C MET A 362 -1.02 14.85 15.60
N SER A 363 -1.36 16.12 15.36
CA SER A 363 -0.51 17.26 15.75
C SER A 363 -0.28 17.30 17.26
N ALA A 364 -1.33 17.11 18.07
CA ALA A 364 -1.21 17.09 19.52
C ALA A 364 -0.30 15.94 20.00
N MET A 365 -0.48 14.73 19.47
CA MET A 365 0.35 13.57 19.85
C MET A 365 1.83 13.78 19.50
N MET A 366 2.11 14.32 18.31
CA MET A 366 3.50 14.60 17.88
C MET A 366 4.14 15.72 18.69
N PHE A 367 3.38 16.77 19.05
CA PHE A 367 3.89 17.86 19.88
C PHE A 367 4.21 17.40 21.31
N ILE A 368 3.34 16.57 21.90
CA ILE A 368 3.58 15.97 23.21
C ILE A 368 4.79 15.04 23.15
N LEU A 369 4.90 14.19 22.11
CA LEU A 369 6.05 13.30 21.92
C LEU A 369 7.36 14.08 21.86
N ALA A 370 7.40 15.14 21.05
CA ALA A 370 8.59 15.99 20.94
C ALA A 370 8.95 16.68 22.27
N SER A 371 7.93 17.15 23.01
CA SER A 371 8.13 17.80 24.31
C SER A 371 8.66 16.83 25.37
N VAL A 372 8.15 15.60 25.41
CA VAL A 372 8.64 14.55 26.32
C VAL A 372 10.07 14.15 25.97
N LEU A 373 10.37 13.96 24.68
CA LEU A 373 11.72 13.62 24.22
C LEU A 373 12.74 14.71 24.59
N ALA A 374 12.37 15.99 24.47
CA ALA A 374 13.25 17.11 24.79
C ALA A 374 13.49 17.28 26.30
N THR A 375 12.48 16.98 27.13
CA THR A 375 12.57 17.18 28.60
C THR A 375 13.09 15.95 29.34
N HIS A 376 12.81 14.75 28.83
CA HIS A 376 13.17 13.46 29.42
C HIS A 376 13.82 12.56 28.38
N PRO A 377 15.00 12.92 27.84
CA PRO A 377 15.68 12.11 26.85
C PRO A 377 16.05 10.74 27.45
N PRO A 378 15.94 9.64 26.67
CA PRO A 378 16.38 8.33 27.12
C PRO A 378 17.88 8.37 27.46
N LYS A 379 18.25 7.84 28.63
CA LYS A 379 19.65 7.73 29.04
C LYS A 379 20.18 6.36 28.67
N GLU A 380 21.38 6.32 28.09
CA GLU A 380 22.04 5.06 27.78
C GLU A 380 22.35 4.27 29.06
N GLY A 381 21.98 2.98 29.08
CA GLY A 381 22.25 2.07 30.20
C GLY A 381 21.21 2.05 31.32
N GLU A 382 20.30 3.02 31.37
CA GLU A 382 19.09 2.91 32.21
C GLU A 382 18.02 2.09 31.44
N GLY A 383 17.30 1.21 32.13
CA GLY A 383 16.21 0.43 31.52
C GLY A 383 15.10 1.30 30.93
N VAL A 384 14.10 0.69 30.30
CA VAL A 384 13.00 1.42 29.65
C VAL A 384 12.27 2.31 30.67
N SER A 385 12.42 3.63 30.53
CA SER A 385 11.81 4.61 31.43
C SER A 385 10.31 4.76 31.19
N SER A 386 9.56 5.26 32.19
CA SER A 386 8.14 5.61 32.02
C SER A 386 7.92 6.64 30.91
N ALA A 387 8.88 7.54 30.69
CA ALA A 387 8.84 8.52 29.59
C ALA A 387 8.97 7.83 28.22
N SER A 388 9.85 6.83 28.09
CA SER A 388 10.00 6.00 26.89
C SER A 388 8.73 5.24 26.54
N ILE A 389 8.06 4.66 27.56
CA ILE A 389 6.77 3.98 27.38
C ILE A 389 5.71 4.98 26.92
N ALA A 390 5.63 6.16 27.54
CA ALA A 390 4.69 7.20 27.13
C ALA A 390 4.90 7.63 25.67
N MET A 391 6.14 7.83 25.23
CA MET A 391 6.46 8.14 23.84
C MET A 391 6.03 7.03 22.88
N CYS A 392 6.23 5.76 23.24
CA CYS A 392 5.75 4.62 22.43
C CYS A 392 4.22 4.64 22.29
N VAL A 393 3.49 4.89 23.38
CA VAL A 393 2.02 5.00 23.37
C VAL A 393 1.56 6.16 22.49
N LEU A 394 2.24 7.31 22.53
CA LEU A 394 1.92 8.46 21.67
C LEU A 394 2.10 8.14 20.18
N ILE A 395 3.11 7.34 19.80
CA ILE A 395 3.27 6.85 18.42
C ILE A 395 2.08 5.96 18.02
N TYR A 396 1.60 5.09 18.91
CA TYR A 396 0.42 4.27 18.64
C TYR A 396 -0.86 5.11 18.54
N LEU A 397 -1.04 6.11 19.41
CA LEU A 397 -2.19 7.03 19.34
C LEU A 397 -2.18 7.87 18.07
N TYR A 398 -0.99 8.29 17.61
CA TYR A 398 -0.82 8.96 16.33
C TYR A 398 -1.30 8.08 15.16
N VAL A 399 -0.88 6.81 15.10
CA VAL A 399 -1.27 5.93 13.97
C VAL A 399 -2.75 5.60 14.00
N ILE A 400 -3.36 5.49 15.18
CA ILE A 400 -4.82 5.34 15.32
C ILE A 400 -5.54 6.53 14.69
N ALA A 401 -5.13 7.75 15.03
CA ALA A 401 -5.73 8.96 14.48
C ALA A 401 -5.53 9.07 12.98
N TYR A 402 -4.32 8.82 12.46
CA TYR A 402 -4.03 8.79 11.02
C TYR A 402 -4.95 7.81 10.30
N THR A 403 -5.07 6.60 10.84
CA THR A 403 -5.83 5.50 10.24
C THR A 403 -7.32 5.80 10.16
N GLY A 404 -7.90 6.41 11.20
CA GLY A 404 -9.32 6.78 11.21
C GLY A 404 -9.66 8.06 10.46
N SER A 405 -8.70 8.72 9.81
CA SER A 405 -8.93 10.02 9.16
C SER A 405 -8.24 10.21 7.80
N TRP A 406 -6.91 10.28 7.76
CA TRP A 406 -6.13 10.63 6.56
C TRP A 406 -5.71 9.43 5.71
N ASN A 407 -5.85 8.21 6.24
CA ASN A 407 -5.45 6.98 5.57
C ASN A 407 -6.31 6.61 4.35
N GLU A 408 -7.50 7.21 4.21
CA GLU A 408 -8.53 6.82 3.25
C GLU A 408 -8.95 7.96 2.29
N ILE A 409 -7.99 8.81 1.94
CA ILE A 409 -8.19 9.90 0.97
C ILE A 409 -8.44 9.33 -0.43
#